data_AF-A0A7J8TMY6-F1
#
_entry.id   AF-A0A7J8TMY6-F1
#
_cell.length_a   1.000
_cell.length_b   1.000
_cell.length_c   1.000
_cell.angle_alpha   90.00
_cell.angle_beta   90.00
_cell.angle_gamma   90.00
#
_symmetry.space_group_name_H-M   'P 1'
#
loop_
_entity.id
_entity.type
_entity.pdbx_description
1 polymer ?
#
loop_
_entity_poly.entity_id
_entity_poly.type
_entity_poly.pdbx_seq_one_letter_code
_entity_poly.pdbx_strand_id
1 'polypeptide(L)'
;MGVSGGEEGAQYRPSLMSGGSFEAYKYITFSLRLQLRFRDSGLCVTYIGKGRPGNFVKMVHNGIEYGDMQLIAEAYDLLKSVGKLLNEELQSVFSEWNKGELLDNRGDGYLVDKVLDKTGMKGTKFAKEIIDRQSTWRRVRLAIISGISTPTMLASLAYFDTYRRQPQQDYLGALTYKRVDIEGSFHTEWFKIAKELRVSLDGRYVYL
;
A
#
# COMPACT_ATOMS: atom_id res chain seq x y z
N MET A 1 23.22 3.90 -3.36
CA MET A 1 22.45 5.01 -2.79
C MET A 1 21.32 5.27 -3.74
N GLY A 2 20.08 5.27 -3.25
CA GLY A 2 18.92 5.64 -4.05
C GLY A 2 18.78 7.16 -4.12
N VAL A 3 18.37 7.68 -5.28
CA VAL A 3 18.13 9.12 -5.50
C VAL A 3 16.76 9.30 -6.15
N SER A 4 15.93 10.21 -5.64
CA SER A 4 14.64 10.60 -6.24
C SER A 4 14.46 12.11 -6.34
N GLY A 5 13.60 12.56 -7.25
CA GLY A 5 13.31 13.98 -7.49
C GLY A 5 13.31 14.42 -8.96
N GLY A 6 13.64 13.55 -9.91
CA GLY A 6 13.79 13.93 -11.32
C GLY A 6 14.98 14.86 -11.55
N GLU A 7 15.05 15.49 -12.72
CA GLU A 7 16.15 16.39 -13.08
C GLU A 7 16.21 17.64 -12.18
N GLU A 8 15.07 18.32 -12.02
CA GLU A 8 14.96 19.50 -11.17
C GLU A 8 15.19 19.16 -9.69
N GLY A 9 14.62 18.06 -9.21
CA GLY A 9 14.86 17.61 -7.83
C GLY A 9 16.31 17.21 -7.62
N ALA A 10 17.00 16.60 -8.59
CA ALA A 10 18.42 16.31 -8.47
C ALA A 10 19.27 17.59 -8.31
N GLN A 11 18.87 18.68 -8.96
CA GLN A 11 19.58 19.96 -8.89
C GLN A 11 19.35 20.69 -7.57
N TYR A 12 18.10 20.72 -7.10
CA TYR A 12 17.72 21.60 -6.00
C TYR A 12 17.37 20.87 -4.70
N ARG A 13 16.68 19.72 -4.78
CA ARG A 13 16.06 19.04 -3.62
C ARG A 13 15.93 17.52 -3.79
N PRO A 14 17.04 16.76 -3.85
CA PRO A 14 16.94 15.32 -4.03
C PRO A 14 16.52 14.63 -2.73
N SER A 15 15.83 13.51 -2.86
CA SER A 15 15.69 12.53 -1.77
C SER A 15 16.82 11.52 -1.87
N LEU A 16 17.60 11.34 -0.78
CA LEU A 16 18.73 10.42 -0.73
C LEU A 16 18.48 9.25 0.24
N MET A 17 18.49 8.04 -0.30
CA MET A 17 18.31 6.79 0.45
C MET A 17 19.67 6.10 0.55
N SER A 18 20.41 6.40 1.61
CA SER A 18 21.82 6.04 1.71
C SER A 18 22.02 4.65 2.32
N GLY A 19 22.84 3.82 1.69
CA GLY A 19 23.31 2.56 2.26
C GLY A 19 24.79 2.37 1.96
N GLY A 20 25.47 1.53 2.74
CA GLY A 20 26.89 1.26 2.59
C GLY A 20 27.71 1.77 3.77
N SER A 21 28.85 2.41 3.50
CA SER A 21 29.72 2.98 4.54
C SER A 21 29.03 4.15 5.24
N PHE A 22 28.98 4.10 6.57
CA PHE A 22 28.45 5.19 7.38
C PHE A 22 29.30 6.46 7.26
N GLU A 23 30.62 6.33 7.11
CA GLU A 23 31.49 7.48 6.90
C GLU A 23 31.20 8.18 5.57
N ALA A 24 31.02 7.42 4.48
CA ALA A 24 30.63 8.00 3.19
C ALA A 24 29.27 8.72 3.27
N TYR A 25 28.31 8.16 4.02
CA TYR A 25 27.03 8.83 4.30
C TYR A 25 27.21 10.18 5.00
N LYS A 26 28.08 10.26 6.04
CA LYS A 26 28.34 11.53 6.73
C LYS A 26 28.91 12.58 5.79
N TYR A 27 29.90 12.21 4.98
CA TYR A 27 30.52 13.13 4.01
C TYR A 27 29.49 13.68 3.02
N ILE A 28 28.70 12.79 2.38
CA ILE A 28 27.68 13.20 1.40
C ILE A 28 26.60 14.07 2.05
N THR A 29 26.11 13.68 3.23
CA THR A 29 25.09 14.44 3.97
C THR A 29 25.58 15.83 4.36
N PHE A 30 26.85 15.93 4.76
CA PHE A 30 27.47 17.22 5.08
C PHE A 30 27.61 18.10 3.84
N SER A 31 28.15 17.56 2.74
CA SER A 31 28.38 18.30 1.49
C SER A 31 27.09 18.79 0.83
N LEU A 32 26.02 18.00 0.87
CA LEU A 32 24.75 18.31 0.18
C LEU A 32 23.68 18.89 1.11
N ARG A 33 24.03 19.25 2.35
CA ARG A 33 23.06 19.63 3.40
C ARG A 33 22.06 20.70 2.97
N LEU A 34 22.47 21.69 2.19
CA LEU A 34 21.60 22.78 1.72
C LEU A 34 20.56 22.28 0.71
N GLN A 35 20.96 21.43 -0.25
CA GLN A 35 20.06 20.86 -1.25
C GLN A 35 19.11 19.84 -0.62
N LEU A 36 19.56 19.10 0.38
CA LEU A 36 18.75 18.08 1.04
C LEU A 36 17.64 18.65 1.93
N ARG A 37 17.64 19.95 2.21
CA ARG A 37 16.64 20.55 3.09
C ARG A 37 15.27 20.60 2.40
N PHE A 38 14.29 19.93 3.00
CA PHE A 38 12.92 19.88 2.50
C PHE A 38 11.99 20.67 3.41
N ARG A 39 11.62 21.89 2.99
CA ARG A 39 10.72 22.80 3.72
C ARG A 39 11.03 22.81 5.23
N ASP A 40 10.01 22.58 6.07
CA ASP A 40 10.11 22.50 7.52
C ASP A 40 10.38 21.07 8.04
N SER A 41 10.52 20.10 7.14
CA SER A 41 10.59 18.66 7.44
C SER A 41 12.01 18.16 7.78
N GLY A 42 13.02 19.04 7.73
CA GLY A 42 14.42 18.66 7.92
C GLY A 42 15.11 18.24 6.63
N LEU A 43 16.10 17.34 6.73
CA LEU A 43 16.86 16.85 5.57
C LEU A 43 16.18 15.60 4.99
N CYS A 44 16.00 15.57 3.66
CA CYS A 44 15.49 14.42 2.92
C CYS A 44 16.61 13.40 2.65
N VAL A 45 17.28 12.97 3.71
CA VAL A 45 18.37 11.99 3.66
C VAL A 45 18.40 11.20 4.96
N THR A 46 18.67 9.90 4.86
CA THR A 46 18.91 9.07 6.05
C THR A 46 19.83 7.90 5.72
N TYR A 47 20.47 7.36 6.76
CA TYR A 47 21.27 6.15 6.66
C TYR A 47 20.37 4.93 6.89
N ILE A 48 20.15 4.16 5.82
CA ILE A 48 19.28 2.99 5.83
C ILE A 48 20.01 1.77 6.42
N GLY A 49 21.30 1.61 6.13
CA GLY A 49 22.09 0.49 6.68
C GLY A 49 23.31 0.09 5.86
N LYS A 50 24.04 -0.92 6.36
CA LYS A 50 25.22 -1.49 5.69
C LYS A 50 24.83 -2.18 4.38
N GLY A 51 25.75 -2.21 3.42
CA GLY A 51 25.52 -2.86 2.11
C GLY A 51 24.76 -1.96 1.13
N ARG A 52 23.71 -2.50 0.47
CA ARG A 52 22.94 -1.79 -0.57
C ARG A 52 21.45 -1.54 -0.25
N PRO A 53 21.00 -1.38 1.02
CA PRO A 53 19.58 -1.28 1.32
C PRO A 53 18.94 0.02 0.79
N GLY A 54 19.73 1.08 0.59
CA GLY A 54 19.26 2.30 -0.06
C GLY A 54 18.72 2.10 -1.49
N ASN A 55 19.27 1.12 -2.23
CA ASN A 55 18.76 0.79 -3.57
C ASN A 55 17.43 0.03 -3.48
N PHE A 56 17.27 -0.81 -2.45
CA PHE A 56 16.00 -1.51 -2.18
C PHE A 56 14.89 -0.53 -1.82
N VAL A 57 15.15 0.43 -0.92
CA VAL A 57 14.17 1.47 -0.57
C VAL A 57 13.76 2.28 -1.80
N LYS A 58 14.71 2.59 -2.70
CA LYS A 58 14.42 3.27 -3.97
C LYS A 58 13.56 2.43 -4.92
N MET A 59 13.81 1.14 -4.98
CA MET A 59 12.98 0.20 -5.76
C MET A 59 11.53 0.21 -5.23
N VAL A 60 11.35 0.14 -3.92
CA VAL A 60 10.01 0.21 -3.29
C VAL A 60 9.36 1.57 -3.55
N HIS A 61 10.10 2.66 -3.44
CA HIS A 61 9.62 4.01 -3.75
C HIS A 61 9.08 4.11 -5.19
N ASN A 62 9.84 3.63 -6.18
CA ASN A 62 9.35 3.58 -7.56
C ASN A 62 8.07 2.72 -7.68
N GLY A 63 8.01 1.59 -6.96
CA GLY A 63 6.81 0.74 -6.95
C GLY A 63 5.56 1.48 -6.44
N ILE A 64 5.72 2.31 -5.40
CA ILE A 64 4.64 3.17 -4.88
C ILE A 64 4.27 4.23 -5.92
N GLU A 65 5.25 4.90 -6.53
CA GLU A 65 5.00 5.91 -7.57
C GLU A 65 4.20 5.33 -8.75
N TYR A 66 4.54 4.13 -9.21
CA TYR A 66 3.76 3.46 -10.27
C TYR A 66 2.33 3.13 -9.83
N GLY A 67 2.12 2.72 -8.57
CA GLY A 67 0.80 2.48 -8.02
C GLY A 67 -0.06 3.74 -8.00
N ASP A 68 0.51 4.86 -7.56
CA ASP A 68 -0.18 6.15 -7.51
C ASP A 68 -0.55 6.65 -8.91
N MET A 69 0.39 6.60 -9.86
CA MET A 69 0.14 6.95 -11.26
C MET A 69 -1.00 6.12 -11.87
N GLN A 70 -0.99 4.82 -11.61
CA GLN A 70 -2.01 3.92 -12.12
C GLN A 70 -3.38 4.18 -11.47
N LEU A 71 -3.44 4.46 -10.16
CA LEU A 71 -4.68 4.85 -9.47
C LEU A 71 -5.26 6.14 -10.05
N ILE A 72 -4.42 7.14 -10.34
CA ILE A 72 -4.84 8.40 -10.98
C ILE A 72 -5.36 8.13 -12.40
N ALA A 73 -4.68 7.27 -13.16
CA ALA A 73 -5.12 6.90 -14.51
C ALA A 73 -6.47 6.17 -14.51
N GLU A 74 -6.68 5.24 -13.58
CA GLU A 74 -7.96 4.54 -13.39
C GLU A 74 -9.08 5.52 -12.99
N ALA A 75 -8.79 6.46 -12.09
CA ALA A 75 -9.76 7.50 -11.71
C ALA A 75 -10.13 8.39 -12.90
N TYR A 76 -9.14 8.81 -13.69
CA TYR A 76 -9.34 9.57 -14.92
C TYR A 76 -10.25 8.82 -15.90
N ASP A 77 -9.95 7.55 -16.19
CA ASP A 77 -10.71 6.77 -17.16
C ASP A 77 -12.15 6.53 -16.67
N LEU A 78 -12.37 6.29 -15.38
CA LEU A 78 -13.72 6.20 -14.82
C LEU A 78 -14.51 7.49 -14.98
N LEU A 79 -13.92 8.62 -14.64
CA LEU A 79 -14.59 9.92 -14.77
C LEU A 79 -14.89 10.26 -16.23
N LYS A 80 -13.98 9.92 -17.15
CA LYS A 80 -14.16 10.15 -18.58
C LYS A 80 -15.20 9.21 -19.19
N SER A 81 -15.04 7.91 -18.97
CA SER A 81 -15.75 6.87 -19.70
C SER A 81 -17.09 6.53 -19.05
N VAL A 82 -17.19 6.48 -17.72
CA VAL A 82 -18.46 6.29 -17.00
C VAL A 82 -19.10 7.62 -16.65
N GLY A 83 -18.34 8.54 -16.08
CA GLY A 83 -18.83 9.85 -15.62
C GLY A 83 -19.18 10.80 -16.77
N LYS A 84 -18.68 10.54 -17.98
CA LYS A 84 -18.88 11.35 -19.19
C LYS A 84 -18.36 12.79 -19.05
N LEU A 85 -17.40 13.03 -18.16
CA LEU A 85 -16.83 14.36 -17.96
C LEU A 85 -16.07 14.83 -19.21
N LEU A 86 -16.23 16.11 -19.51
CA LEU A 86 -15.42 16.81 -20.50
C LEU A 86 -14.02 17.12 -19.94
N ASN A 87 -13.10 17.49 -20.82
CA ASN A 87 -11.70 17.70 -20.42
C ASN A 87 -11.57 18.90 -19.46
N GLU A 88 -12.40 19.91 -19.65
CA GLU A 88 -12.49 21.11 -18.80
C GLU A 88 -12.98 20.74 -17.39
N GLU A 89 -13.96 19.84 -17.30
CA GLU A 89 -14.49 19.34 -16.03
C GLU A 89 -13.47 18.46 -15.31
N LEU A 90 -12.79 17.57 -16.04
CA LEU A 90 -11.70 16.74 -15.49
C LEU A 90 -10.57 17.63 -14.97
N GLN A 91 -10.17 18.65 -15.72
CA GLN A 91 -9.17 19.62 -15.27
C GLN A 91 -9.60 20.29 -13.96
N SER A 92 -10.86 20.71 -13.86
CA SER A 92 -11.41 21.31 -12.64
C SER A 92 -11.34 20.34 -11.45
N VAL A 93 -11.78 19.08 -11.65
CA VAL A 93 -11.74 18.03 -10.62
C VAL A 93 -10.32 17.77 -10.14
N PHE A 94 -9.36 17.51 -11.04
CA PHE A 94 -7.97 17.25 -10.65
C PHE A 94 -7.30 18.48 -10.03
N SER A 95 -7.63 19.68 -10.50
CA SER A 95 -7.13 20.92 -9.91
C SER A 95 -7.64 21.10 -8.48
N GLU A 96 -8.90 20.74 -8.21
CA GLU A 96 -9.47 20.80 -6.88
C GLU A 96 -8.87 19.73 -5.96
N TRP A 97 -8.70 18.50 -6.45
CA TRP A 97 -8.03 17.44 -5.70
C TRP A 97 -6.59 17.79 -5.33
N ASN A 98 -5.88 18.49 -6.21
CA ASN A 98 -4.52 18.96 -5.95
C ASN A 98 -4.44 20.05 -4.87
N LYS A 99 -5.55 20.71 -4.53
CA LYS A 99 -5.63 21.63 -3.38
C LYS A 99 -5.97 20.91 -2.06
N GLY A 100 -6.51 19.68 -2.15
CA GLY A 100 -6.87 18.88 -0.99
C GLY A 100 -5.65 18.34 -0.25
N GLU A 101 -5.81 18.07 1.05
CA GLU A 101 -4.76 17.56 1.95
C GLU A 101 -4.45 16.06 1.76
N LEU A 102 -4.48 15.52 0.54
CA LEU A 102 -4.30 14.08 0.37
C LEU A 102 -2.91 13.58 0.79
N LEU A 103 -1.90 14.47 0.94
CA LEU A 103 -0.51 14.08 1.21
C LEU A 103 0.32 15.09 2.05
N ASP A 104 -0.27 15.90 2.94
CA ASP A 104 0.58 16.73 3.83
C ASP A 104 1.15 15.86 4.98
N ASN A 105 2.48 15.70 5.04
CA ASN A 105 3.21 14.87 6.02
C ASN A 105 3.95 15.67 7.12
N ARG A 106 3.51 16.88 7.48
CA ARG A 106 4.08 17.63 8.61
C ARG A 106 3.85 16.96 9.99
N GLY A 107 4.92 16.59 10.70
CA GLY A 107 4.94 16.08 12.09
C GLY A 107 6.15 15.19 12.42
N ASP A 108 6.43 14.89 13.70
CA ASP A 108 7.47 13.94 14.18
C ASP A 108 6.87 12.57 14.56
N GLY A 109 7.63 11.46 14.40
CA GLY A 109 7.16 10.06 14.60
C GLY A 109 7.33 9.12 13.38
N TYR A 110 7.08 7.80 13.55
CA TYR A 110 7.20 6.81 12.47
C TYR A 110 6.14 7.02 11.38
N LEU A 111 6.49 6.81 10.11
CA LEU A 111 5.57 7.02 8.97
C LEU A 111 4.33 6.13 9.05
N VAL A 112 4.48 4.87 9.49
CA VAL A 112 3.33 4.00 9.80
C VAL A 112 2.45 4.62 10.85
N ASP A 113 3.02 5.08 11.97
CA ASP A 113 2.25 5.70 13.06
C ASP A 113 1.63 7.03 12.67
N LYS A 114 2.14 7.74 11.65
CA LYS A 114 1.54 8.97 11.09
C LYS A 114 0.53 8.73 9.98
N VAL A 115 0.70 7.70 9.15
CA VAL A 115 -0.38 7.20 8.29
C VAL A 115 -1.54 6.80 9.19
N LEU A 116 -1.22 6.21 10.35
CA LEU A 116 -2.15 6.05 11.43
C LEU A 116 -2.63 7.44 11.95
N ASP A 117 -1.80 8.35 12.42
CA ASP A 117 -2.26 9.56 13.15
C ASP A 117 -2.81 10.74 12.30
N LYS A 118 -2.44 10.92 11.03
CA LYS A 118 -2.97 11.97 10.12
C LYS A 118 -4.32 11.64 9.52
N THR A 119 -4.59 10.34 9.39
CA THR A 119 -5.96 9.84 9.25
C THR A 119 -6.68 9.86 10.61
N GLY A 120 -5.97 10.22 11.71
CA GLY A 120 -6.47 10.41 13.06
C GLY A 120 -6.54 9.12 13.92
N MET A 121 -5.64 8.18 13.70
CA MET A 121 -5.64 6.87 14.35
C MET A 121 -4.71 6.76 15.55
N LYS A 122 -5.33 6.64 16.72
CA LYS A 122 -5.11 5.42 17.52
C LYS A 122 -5.82 4.26 16.86
N GLY A 123 -5.24 3.54 15.89
CA GLY A 123 -5.85 2.38 15.21
C GLY A 123 -7.28 2.51 14.61
N THR A 124 -8.00 3.61 14.82
CA THR A 124 -9.47 3.65 14.79
C THR A 124 -10.02 4.52 13.67
N LYS A 125 -9.42 5.67 13.32
CA LYS A 125 -9.98 6.55 12.27
C LYS A 125 -9.73 6.12 10.82
N PHE A 126 -8.55 5.74 10.32
CA PHE A 126 -8.42 5.15 8.97
C PHE A 126 -9.19 3.84 8.85
N ALA A 127 -9.15 3.01 9.89
CA ALA A 127 -9.93 1.78 9.93
C ALA A 127 -11.41 2.13 9.78
N LYS A 128 -11.88 3.14 10.53
CA LYS A 128 -13.23 3.70 10.38
C LYS A 128 -13.48 4.31 9.00
N GLU A 129 -12.59 5.12 8.45
CA GLU A 129 -12.72 5.73 7.12
C GLU A 129 -12.79 4.67 6.02
N ILE A 130 -11.94 3.64 6.07
CA ILE A 130 -12.02 2.51 5.16
C ILE A 130 -13.35 1.78 5.35
N ILE A 131 -13.77 1.51 6.59
CA ILE A 131 -15.04 0.82 6.87
C ILE A 131 -16.24 1.64 6.41
N ASP A 132 -16.21 2.95 6.59
CA ASP A 132 -17.28 3.89 6.23
C ASP A 132 -17.33 4.05 4.69
N ARG A 133 -16.17 4.16 4.04
CA ARG A 133 -16.06 4.34 2.58
C ARG A 133 -16.07 3.04 1.79
N GLN A 134 -15.92 1.86 2.41
CA GLN A 134 -15.86 0.58 1.67
C GLN A 134 -17.10 0.36 0.81
N SER A 135 -18.26 0.84 1.25
CA SER A 135 -19.52 0.73 0.51
C SER A 135 -19.45 1.49 -0.81
N THR A 136 -18.90 2.70 -0.80
CA THR A 136 -18.63 3.53 -1.98
C THR A 136 -17.49 2.95 -2.81
N TRP A 137 -16.41 2.48 -2.19
CA TRP A 137 -15.28 1.86 -2.88
C TRP A 137 -15.71 0.63 -3.68
N ARG A 138 -16.60 -0.21 -3.12
CA ARG A 138 -17.18 -1.36 -3.83
C ARG A 138 -18.01 -1.00 -5.05
N ARG A 139 -18.37 0.27 -5.25
CA ARG A 139 -18.98 0.75 -6.50
C ARG A 139 -18.01 0.72 -7.67
N VAL A 140 -16.71 0.47 -7.45
CA VAL A 140 -15.76 0.13 -8.52
C VAL A 140 -16.26 -1.01 -9.41
N ARG A 141 -17.16 -1.89 -8.93
CA ARG A 141 -17.85 -2.89 -9.77
C ARG A 141 -18.58 -2.29 -10.98
N LEU A 142 -19.00 -1.02 -10.92
CA LEU A 142 -19.61 -0.31 -12.04
C LEU A 142 -18.63 -0.15 -13.21
N ALA A 143 -17.32 -0.08 -12.92
CA ALA A 143 -16.27 -0.10 -13.93
C ALA A 143 -16.32 -1.39 -14.75
N ILE A 144 -16.44 -2.54 -14.06
CA ILE A 144 -16.51 -3.87 -14.68
C ILE A 144 -17.74 -3.96 -15.58
N ILE A 145 -18.90 -3.53 -15.08
CA ILE A 145 -20.15 -3.53 -15.86
C ILE A 145 -20.03 -2.61 -17.09
N SER A 146 -19.27 -1.53 -16.98
CA SER A 146 -19.02 -0.58 -18.07
C SER A 146 -17.88 -0.98 -19.00
N GLY A 147 -17.27 -2.15 -18.81
CA GLY A 147 -16.14 -2.62 -19.64
C GLY A 147 -14.82 -1.87 -19.41
N ILE A 148 -14.67 -1.19 -18.27
CA ILE A 148 -13.48 -0.39 -17.94
C ILE A 148 -12.59 -1.15 -16.96
N SER A 149 -11.31 -1.24 -17.31
CA SER A 149 -10.30 -1.93 -16.51
C SER A 149 -9.86 -1.06 -15.33
N THR A 150 -9.94 -1.61 -14.12
CA THR A 150 -9.54 -0.94 -12.86
C THR A 150 -8.68 -1.86 -11.98
N PRO A 151 -7.54 -2.35 -12.51
CA PRO A 151 -6.77 -3.42 -11.87
C PRO A 151 -6.28 -3.03 -10.47
N THR A 152 -5.87 -1.79 -10.27
CA THR A 152 -5.29 -1.33 -8.99
C THR A 152 -6.38 -1.10 -7.95
N MET A 153 -7.49 -0.46 -8.33
CA MET A 153 -8.64 -0.29 -7.44
C MET A 153 -9.28 -1.64 -7.04
N LEU A 154 -9.30 -2.62 -7.94
CA LEU A 154 -9.79 -3.97 -7.63
C LEU A 154 -8.80 -4.78 -6.79
N ALA A 155 -7.51 -4.73 -7.12
CA ALA A 155 -6.48 -5.43 -6.35
C ALA A 155 -6.40 -4.90 -4.90
N SER A 156 -6.49 -3.58 -4.73
CA SER A 156 -6.54 -2.96 -3.40
C SER A 156 -7.79 -3.36 -2.61
N LEU A 157 -8.96 -3.45 -3.24
CA LEU A 157 -10.19 -3.92 -2.60
C LEU A 157 -10.09 -5.41 -2.21
N ALA A 158 -9.54 -6.24 -3.10
CA ALA A 158 -9.30 -7.65 -2.84
C ALA A 158 -8.32 -7.83 -1.66
N TYR A 159 -7.24 -7.05 -1.63
CA TYR A 159 -6.27 -7.05 -0.53
C TYR A 159 -6.92 -6.65 0.80
N PHE A 160 -7.75 -5.60 0.81
CA PHE A 160 -8.51 -5.22 2.00
C PHE A 160 -9.43 -6.35 2.48
N ASP A 161 -10.12 -7.02 1.54
CA ASP A 161 -11.04 -8.11 1.85
C ASP A 161 -10.34 -9.37 2.36
N THR A 162 -9.14 -9.69 1.87
CA THR A 162 -8.34 -10.82 2.38
C THR A 162 -7.74 -10.49 3.74
N TYR A 163 -7.21 -9.27 3.91
CA TYR A 163 -6.60 -8.83 5.14
C TYR A 163 -7.59 -8.87 6.33
N ARG A 164 -8.84 -8.46 6.13
CA ARG A 164 -9.86 -8.51 7.18
C ARG A 164 -10.41 -9.93 7.48
N ARG A 165 -10.13 -10.91 6.62
CA ARG A 165 -10.52 -12.33 6.78
C ARG A 165 -9.44 -13.18 7.47
N GLN A 166 -8.47 -12.55 8.13
CA GLN A 166 -7.39 -13.21 8.88
C GLN A 166 -7.85 -13.81 10.23
N PRO A 167 -8.88 -14.68 10.25
CA PRO A 167 -8.83 -15.89 11.09
C PRO A 167 -8.49 -17.19 10.36
N GLN A 168 -8.47 -17.22 9.02
CA GLN A 168 -8.42 -18.48 8.23
C GLN A 168 -7.06 -18.79 7.59
N GLN A 169 -5.97 -18.69 8.35
CA GLN A 169 -4.63 -19.09 7.86
C GLN A 169 -4.33 -20.61 7.99
N ASP A 170 -5.28 -21.43 8.42
CA ASP A 170 -5.06 -22.87 8.73
C ASP A 170 -5.35 -23.83 7.55
N TYR A 171 -5.92 -23.34 6.44
CA TYR A 171 -6.38 -24.24 5.37
C TYR A 171 -5.27 -24.70 4.40
N LEU A 172 -4.11 -24.01 4.35
CA LEU A 172 -3.12 -24.20 3.28
C LEU A 172 -1.66 -24.31 3.75
N GLY A 173 -1.37 -24.15 5.04
CA GLY A 173 -0.02 -24.29 5.57
C GLY A 173 -0.10 -24.94 6.94
N ALA A 174 0.73 -25.95 7.18
CA ALA A 174 0.87 -26.64 8.46
C ALA A 174 1.46 -25.74 9.57
N LEU A 175 0.87 -24.58 9.77
CA LEU A 175 1.17 -23.61 10.81
C LEU A 175 0.17 -23.84 11.92
N THR A 176 0.66 -23.95 13.15
CA THR A 176 -0.21 -24.13 14.32
C THR A 176 -1.08 -22.89 14.54
N TYR A 177 -2.34 -23.07 14.95
CA TYR A 177 -3.28 -22.00 15.28
C TYR A 177 -3.63 -21.99 16.78
N LYS A 178 -4.15 -20.86 17.28
CA LYS A 178 -4.67 -20.76 18.65
C LYS A 178 -6.19 -20.90 18.64
N ARG A 179 -6.71 -21.61 19.63
CA ARG A 179 -8.14 -21.72 19.87
C ARG A 179 -8.59 -20.66 20.87
N VAL A 180 -9.82 -20.18 20.72
CA VAL A 180 -10.42 -19.18 21.63
C VAL A 180 -10.94 -19.80 22.92
N ASP A 181 -11.26 -21.09 22.88
CA ASP A 181 -11.83 -21.85 24.00
C ASP A 181 -10.77 -22.57 24.84
N ILE A 182 -9.58 -22.81 24.28
CA ILE A 182 -8.52 -23.58 24.94
C ILE A 182 -7.18 -22.88 24.69
N GLU A 183 -6.46 -22.62 25.77
CA GLU A 183 -5.12 -22.06 25.71
C GLU A 183 -4.13 -23.11 25.21
N GLY A 184 -3.39 -22.80 24.13
CA GLY A 184 -2.45 -23.73 23.50
C GLY A 184 -2.22 -23.44 22.02
N SER A 185 -1.30 -24.17 21.42
CA SER A 185 -1.04 -24.16 19.97
C SER A 185 -1.53 -25.49 19.39
N PHE A 186 -2.36 -25.43 18.36
CA PHE A 186 -3.04 -26.59 17.78
C PHE A 186 -2.65 -26.75 16.32
N HIS A 187 -2.58 -27.98 15.84
CA HIS A 187 -2.39 -28.29 14.42
C HIS A 187 -3.41 -29.34 14.02
N THR A 188 -4.13 -29.11 12.92
CA THR A 188 -5.14 -30.03 12.41
C THR A 188 -4.57 -30.85 11.26
N GLU A 189 -4.51 -32.17 11.40
CA GLU A 189 -4.15 -33.09 10.32
C GLU A 189 -5.34 -33.34 9.39
N TRP A 190 -5.64 -32.37 8.52
CA TRP A 190 -6.80 -32.40 7.62
C TRP A 190 -6.87 -33.65 6.74
N PHE A 191 -5.73 -34.20 6.31
CA PHE A 191 -5.68 -35.42 5.49
C PHE A 191 -6.18 -36.68 6.24
N LYS A 192 -5.96 -36.79 7.56
CA LYS A 192 -6.50 -37.90 8.35
C LYS A 192 -8.01 -37.79 8.49
N ILE A 193 -8.48 -36.59 8.81
CA ILE A 193 -9.92 -36.30 8.95
C ILE A 193 -10.64 -36.58 7.62
N ALA A 194 -10.09 -36.14 6.48
CA ALA A 194 -10.66 -36.41 5.16
C ALA A 194 -10.67 -37.91 4.81
N LYS A 195 -9.68 -38.68 5.29
CA LYS A 195 -9.60 -40.13 5.09
C LYS A 195 -10.59 -40.90 5.98
N GLU A 196 -10.85 -40.43 7.19
CA GLU A 196 -11.86 -40.97 8.11
C GLU A 196 -13.29 -40.59 7.70
N LEU A 197 -13.46 -39.39 7.13
CA LEU A 197 -14.73 -38.91 6.56
C LEU A 197 -15.02 -39.48 5.17
N ARG A 198 -14.21 -40.41 4.63
CA ARG A 198 -14.60 -41.25 3.48
C ARG A 198 -15.68 -42.25 3.90
N VAL A 199 -16.84 -41.70 4.27
CA VAL A 199 -18.13 -42.33 4.01
C VAL A 199 -18.22 -42.47 2.49
N SER A 200 -18.28 -43.72 2.03
CA SER A 200 -18.62 -44.17 0.68
C SER A 200 -19.29 -43.10 -0.19
N LEU A 201 -18.49 -42.37 -0.98
CA LEU A 201 -19.00 -41.59 -2.10
C LEU A 201 -18.58 -42.31 -3.37
N ASP A 202 -19.51 -43.11 -3.86
CA ASP A 202 -19.43 -43.79 -5.13
C ASP A 202 -19.42 -42.74 -6.27
N GLY A 203 -18.23 -42.52 -6.84
CA GLY A 203 -18.11 -42.20 -8.27
C GLY A 203 -18.36 -40.78 -8.77
N ARG A 204 -18.30 -39.70 -7.98
CA ARG A 204 -18.29 -38.33 -8.56
C ARG A 204 -17.20 -37.44 -7.98
N TYR A 205 -16.17 -37.21 -8.78
CA TYR A 205 -15.15 -36.21 -8.54
C TYR A 205 -15.77 -34.81 -8.58
N VAL A 206 -15.60 -34.04 -7.51
CA VAL A 206 -15.68 -32.57 -7.57
C VAL A 206 -14.27 -32.07 -7.31
N TYR A 207 -13.68 -31.48 -8.34
CA TYR A 207 -12.47 -30.67 -8.19
C TYR A 207 -12.88 -29.36 -7.50
N LEU A 208 -12.17 -29.00 -6.43
CA LEU A 208 -12.03 -27.62 -6.00
C LEU A 208 -10.64 -27.14 -6.42
#